data_AF-A0A849WAS3-F1
#
_entry.id   AF-A0A849WAS3-F1
#
_cell.length_a   1.000
_cell.length_b   1.000
_cell.length_c   1.000
_cell.angle_alpha   90.00
_cell.angle_beta   90.00
_cell.angle_gamma   90.00
#
_symmetry.space_group_name_H-M   'P 1'
#
loop_
_entity.id
_entity.type
_entity.pdbx_description
1 polymer ?
#
loop_
_entity_poly.entity_id
_entity_poly.type
_entity_poly.pdbx_seq_one_letter_code
_entity_poly.pdbx_strand_id
1 'polypeptide(L)'
;MSAKKKKTKGTINKDNLFDKKRLSTWKRIQQKFLSLPLKMLVAIAAIIILGIGCTYFYKVWQNKKKQDMIFQLMDRAWELERANKWKEAIEIYQECRVLSQDDETSKRLMKFEERLLKLEKIAKEFVFLYQKGEMAEYVQNYEETLEHLQKAKQLYIAEEKTLRRLDHLQEMINNLSEKIEKAKENHELLVNKTLPFHDLYKQAERAFRERKWKEAYEAYKKAYELDINVNNVLLERKLKDSEEKYKQEEKQIFEDSQKIKGLILYEGKWVTVEEKKRMEGFLKYQDKWVNFALYKKLDFEHKNTEERIRSLKKILYEKRTSFSKVYLMETNDGKDYRGEILKETPDFLEMKVLYKKGFVERKFSRNTITRLRLENPTVDEFLKKEEKARKLSDYVLLLKWAEENKLEEAIELTRCQIFLIDFTYFSQPHIPFYQREGMWFLDE
;
A
#
# COMPACT_ATOMS: atom_id res chain seq x y z
N MET A 1 40.45 -0.18 -65.66
CA MET A 1 40.29 1.13 -66.31
C MET A 1 41.48 2.00 -65.90
N SER A 2 42.46 2.22 -66.80
CA SER A 2 42.60 3.47 -67.59
C SER A 2 42.88 4.68 -66.67
N ALA A 3 43.93 5.49 -66.76
CA ALA A 3 44.96 5.68 -67.78
C ALA A 3 46.02 6.70 -67.32
N LYS A 4 47.18 6.65 -68.01
CA LYS A 4 48.02 7.77 -68.50
C LYS A 4 48.75 8.72 -67.52
N LYS A 5 50.08 8.56 -67.54
CA LYS A 5 51.12 9.51 -68.01
C LYS A 5 50.78 11.02 -67.96
N LYS A 6 51.67 11.80 -67.32
CA LYS A 6 52.15 13.09 -67.86
C LYS A 6 53.64 13.31 -67.55
N LYS A 7 54.41 13.40 -68.64
CA LYS A 7 55.76 13.98 -68.71
C LYS A 7 55.61 15.50 -68.82
N THR A 8 56.50 16.26 -68.19
CA THR A 8 56.80 17.64 -68.58
C THR A 8 58.31 17.80 -68.69
N LYS A 9 58.76 17.87 -69.95
CA LYS A 9 59.99 18.54 -70.36
C LYS A 9 59.74 20.05 -70.28
N GLY A 10 60.69 20.80 -69.75
CA GLY A 10 60.79 22.25 -69.87
C GLY A 10 62.26 22.58 -70.10
N THR A 11 62.53 23.35 -71.14
CA THR A 11 63.81 23.56 -71.81
C THR A 11 64.09 25.07 -71.83
N ILE A 12 65.36 25.47 -72.04
CA ILE A 12 65.85 26.81 -72.49
C ILE A 12 66.04 27.81 -71.32
N ASN A 13 67.16 28.53 -71.10
CA ASN A 13 68.20 29.22 -71.91
C ASN A 13 69.60 28.89 -71.35
N LYS A 14 70.75 28.74 -72.05
CA LYS A 14 71.40 29.44 -73.17
C LYS A 14 71.60 30.95 -72.98
N ASP A 15 72.75 31.33 -72.42
CA ASP A 15 73.83 32.07 -73.11
C ASP A 15 74.65 32.93 -72.13
N ASN A 16 75.98 32.84 -72.27
CA ASN A 16 77.07 33.72 -71.81
C ASN A 16 78.35 32.86 -71.88
N LEU A 17 79.00 32.64 -73.03
CA LEU A 17 79.76 33.56 -73.88
C LEU A 17 80.94 34.23 -73.14
N PHE A 18 82.15 33.90 -73.62
CA PHE A 18 83.50 34.34 -73.23
C PHE A 18 84.00 33.82 -71.85
N ASP A 19 85.18 33.24 -71.70
CA ASP A 19 86.43 33.61 -72.37
C ASP A 19 87.43 32.44 -72.42
N LYS A 20 87.81 32.04 -73.64
CA LYS A 20 88.93 31.14 -73.94
C LYS A 20 90.22 31.96 -73.87
N LYS A 21 90.83 32.13 -72.69
CA LYS A 21 92.24 32.56 -72.55
C LYS A 21 92.74 32.45 -71.10
N ARG A 22 92.97 31.24 -70.61
CA ARG A 22 93.85 31.01 -69.43
C ARG A 22 94.48 29.62 -69.40
N LEU A 23 94.97 29.18 -70.56
CA LEU A 23 96.04 28.18 -70.63
C LEU A 23 97.38 28.93 -70.50
N SER A 24 98.04 28.86 -69.33
CA SER A 24 99.52 28.73 -69.20
C SER A 24 100.09 28.99 -67.79
N THR A 25 99.29 29.22 -66.74
CA THR A 25 99.82 29.14 -65.36
C THR A 25 100.16 27.70 -64.97
N TRP A 26 99.33 26.72 -65.36
CA TRP A 26 99.60 25.30 -65.11
C TRP A 26 100.83 24.76 -65.86
N LYS A 27 101.10 25.25 -67.09
CA LYS A 27 102.33 24.89 -67.84
C LYS A 27 103.60 25.50 -67.22
N ARG A 28 103.53 26.70 -66.62
CA ARG A 28 104.65 27.29 -65.86
C ARG A 28 104.90 26.57 -64.52
N ILE A 29 103.85 26.07 -63.88
CA ILE A 29 103.98 25.25 -62.66
C ILE A 29 104.54 23.86 -63.01
N GLN A 30 104.11 23.23 -64.10
CA GLN A 30 104.67 21.96 -64.56
C GLN A 30 106.17 22.05 -64.89
N GLN A 31 106.65 23.12 -65.56
CA GLN A 31 108.08 23.29 -65.85
C GLN A 31 108.93 23.54 -64.59
N LYS A 32 108.41 24.24 -63.57
CA LYS A 32 109.10 24.41 -62.28
C LYS A 32 109.04 23.16 -61.40
N PHE A 33 107.99 22.34 -61.53
CA PHE A 33 107.88 21.06 -60.83
C PHE A 33 108.82 20.00 -61.40
N LEU A 34 109.07 20.00 -62.71
CA LEU A 34 110.00 19.07 -63.38
C LEU A 34 111.49 19.40 -63.13
N SER A 35 111.82 20.63 -62.70
CA SER A 35 113.19 21.03 -62.33
C SER A 35 113.52 20.84 -60.85
N LEU A 36 112.57 20.40 -60.03
CA LEU A 36 112.80 20.13 -58.60
C LEU A 36 113.40 18.73 -58.44
N PRO A 37 114.48 18.56 -57.64
CA PRO A 37 115.06 17.25 -57.40
C PRO A 37 113.98 16.31 -56.85
N LEU A 38 113.96 15.04 -57.29
CA LEU A 38 112.92 14.05 -56.96
C LEU A 38 112.57 14.00 -55.46
N LYS A 39 113.56 14.25 -54.58
CA LYS A 39 113.38 14.34 -53.12
C LYS A 39 112.42 15.47 -52.67
N MET A 40 112.40 16.61 -53.35
CA MET A 40 111.48 17.73 -53.08
C MET A 40 110.05 17.45 -53.55
N LEU A 41 109.87 16.75 -54.68
CA LEU A 41 108.55 16.33 -55.16
C LEU A 41 107.90 15.32 -54.21
N VAL A 42 108.69 14.38 -53.70
CA VAL A 42 108.25 13.43 -52.66
C VAL A 42 107.86 14.17 -51.37
N ALA A 43 108.61 15.20 -50.97
CA ALA A 43 108.28 16.01 -49.80
C ALA A 43 106.97 16.80 -49.96
N ILE A 44 106.72 17.41 -51.13
CA ILE A 44 105.48 18.14 -51.42
C ILE A 44 104.28 17.19 -51.47
N ALA A 45 104.42 16.03 -52.11
CA ALA A 45 103.38 15.01 -52.13
C ALA A 45 103.05 14.48 -50.72
N ALA A 46 104.06 14.27 -49.87
CA ALA A 46 103.87 13.87 -48.48
C ALA A 46 103.13 14.95 -47.66
N ILE A 47 103.44 16.24 -47.86
CA ILE A 47 102.74 17.34 -47.19
C ILE A 47 101.27 17.43 -47.63
N ILE A 48 100.98 17.23 -48.92
CA ILE A 48 99.60 17.23 -49.43
C ILE A 48 98.81 16.03 -48.87
N ILE A 49 99.41 14.84 -48.85
CA ILE A 49 98.79 13.64 -48.26
C ILE A 49 98.55 13.82 -46.76
N LEU A 50 99.50 14.42 -46.03
CA LEU A 50 99.32 14.78 -44.62
C LEU A 50 98.23 15.84 -44.43
N GLY A 51 98.12 16.84 -45.31
CA GLY A 51 97.07 17.85 -45.26
C GLY A 51 95.67 17.26 -45.52
N ILE A 52 95.56 16.37 -46.50
CA ILE A 52 94.31 15.63 -46.79
C ILE A 52 93.99 14.67 -45.63
N GLY A 53 94.99 14.00 -45.07
CA GLY A 53 94.85 13.14 -43.89
C GLY A 53 94.35 13.94 -42.67
N CYS A 54 94.97 15.08 -42.35
CA CYS A 54 94.58 15.93 -41.23
C CYS A 54 93.17 16.52 -41.41
N THR A 55 92.79 16.93 -42.62
CA THR A 55 91.42 17.42 -42.89
C THR A 55 90.39 16.29 -42.80
N TYR A 56 90.74 15.07 -43.24
CA TYR A 56 89.91 13.88 -43.06
C TYR A 56 89.76 13.52 -41.57
N PHE A 57 90.86 13.44 -40.82
CA PHE A 57 90.84 13.16 -39.38
C PHE A 57 90.09 14.23 -38.59
N TYR A 58 90.25 15.51 -38.94
CA TYR A 58 89.48 16.60 -38.33
C TYR A 58 87.98 16.45 -38.60
N LYS A 59 87.59 16.06 -39.83
CA LYS A 59 86.19 15.80 -40.18
C LYS A 59 85.62 14.58 -39.43
N VAL A 60 86.40 13.51 -39.30
CA VAL A 60 86.03 12.32 -38.52
C VAL A 60 85.89 12.66 -37.03
N TRP A 61 86.82 13.44 -36.47
CA TRP A 61 86.78 13.88 -35.07
C TRP A 61 85.58 14.78 -34.79
N GLN A 62 85.29 15.74 -35.67
CA GLN A 62 84.09 16.59 -35.59
C GLN A 62 82.79 15.77 -35.67
N ASN A 63 82.74 14.76 -36.54
CA ASN A 63 81.59 13.86 -36.63
C ASN A 63 81.41 13.02 -35.36
N LYS A 64 82.50 12.51 -34.78
CA LYS A 64 82.46 11.75 -33.53
C LYS A 64 81.98 12.63 -32.37
N LYS A 65 82.51 13.85 -32.23
CA LYS A 65 82.07 14.81 -31.20
C LYS A 65 80.58 15.16 -31.32
N LYS A 66 80.06 15.31 -32.54
CA LYS A 66 78.62 15.53 -32.79
C LYS A 66 77.79 14.30 -32.42
N GLN A 67 78.27 13.09 -32.72
CA GLN A 67 77.59 11.85 -32.31
C GLN A 67 77.54 11.72 -30.78
N ASP A 68 78.65 11.95 -30.08
CA ASP A 68 78.69 11.90 -28.61
C ASP A 68 77.71 12.91 -27.98
N MET A 69 77.61 14.11 -28.56
CA MET A 69 76.65 15.13 -28.12
C MET A 69 75.20 14.72 -28.39
N ILE A 70 74.90 14.10 -29.54
CA ILE A 70 73.56 13.55 -29.83
C ILE A 70 73.20 12.44 -28.82
N PHE A 71 74.13 11.55 -28.45
CA PHE A 71 73.86 10.52 -27.45
C PHE A 71 73.54 11.11 -26.07
N GLN A 72 74.30 12.10 -25.61
CA GLN A 72 74.02 12.78 -24.34
C GLN A 72 72.66 13.50 -24.34
N LEU A 73 72.33 14.17 -25.46
CA LEU A 73 71.02 14.80 -25.62
C LEU A 73 69.90 13.76 -25.66
N MET A 74 70.10 12.61 -26.32
CA MET A 74 69.13 11.52 -26.33
C MET A 74 68.91 10.90 -24.95
N ASP A 75 69.97 10.68 -24.17
CA ASP A 75 69.85 10.18 -22.80
C ASP A 75 69.05 11.16 -21.93
N ARG A 76 69.34 12.46 -22.07
CA ARG A 76 68.60 13.52 -21.38
C ARG A 76 67.13 13.60 -21.82
N ALA A 77 66.87 13.50 -23.12
CA ALA A 77 65.50 13.46 -23.65
C ALA A 77 64.74 12.26 -23.09
N TRP A 78 65.40 11.09 -22.97
CA TRP A 78 64.80 9.89 -22.40
C TRP A 78 64.50 10.00 -20.90
N GLU A 79 65.35 10.69 -20.14
CA GLU A 79 65.06 11.03 -18.74
C GLU A 79 63.87 11.99 -18.61
N LEU A 80 63.79 12.99 -19.49
CA LEU A 80 62.66 13.93 -19.52
C LEU A 80 61.35 13.26 -19.94
N GLU A 81 61.39 12.30 -20.86
CA GLU A 81 60.26 11.44 -21.17
C GLU A 81 59.77 10.69 -19.94
N ARG A 82 60.67 10.04 -19.19
CA ARG A 82 60.30 9.35 -17.94
C ARG A 82 59.73 10.30 -16.89
N ALA A 83 60.19 11.54 -16.88
CA ALA A 83 59.72 12.59 -15.96
C ALA A 83 58.47 13.35 -16.44
N ASN A 84 57.83 12.95 -17.56
CA ASN A 84 56.69 13.63 -18.20
C ASN A 84 56.93 15.05 -18.68
N LYS A 85 58.18 15.43 -18.89
CA LYS A 85 58.53 16.74 -19.43
C LYS A 85 58.54 16.69 -20.95
N TRP A 86 57.40 16.34 -21.53
CA TRP A 86 57.25 16.00 -22.96
C TRP A 86 57.66 17.13 -23.89
N LYS A 87 57.29 18.36 -23.56
CA LYS A 87 57.68 19.54 -24.33
C LYS A 87 59.20 19.72 -24.35
N GLU A 88 59.83 19.61 -23.18
CA GLU A 88 61.27 19.71 -23.04
C GLU A 88 61.98 18.55 -23.77
N ALA A 89 61.44 17.33 -23.72
CA ALA A 89 61.96 16.19 -24.47
C ALA A 89 61.85 16.38 -26.00
N ILE A 90 60.72 16.89 -26.48
CA ILE A 90 60.50 17.20 -27.91
C ILE A 90 61.48 18.27 -28.39
N GLU A 91 61.71 19.32 -27.59
CA GLU A 91 62.69 20.37 -27.89
C GLU A 91 64.11 19.78 -28.05
N ILE A 92 64.51 18.84 -27.17
CA ILE A 92 65.79 18.15 -27.28
C ILE A 92 65.86 17.25 -28.53
N TYR A 93 64.79 16.54 -28.89
CA TYR A 93 64.78 15.74 -30.12
C TYR A 93 64.87 16.59 -31.39
N GLN A 94 64.25 17.78 -31.38
CA GLN A 94 64.38 18.75 -32.47
C GLN A 94 65.82 19.27 -32.57
N GLU A 95 66.49 19.50 -31.44
CA GLU A 95 67.91 19.87 -31.39
C GLU A 95 68.80 18.75 -31.95
N CYS A 96 68.59 17.50 -31.53
CA CYS A 96 69.25 16.31 -32.09
C CYS A 96 69.06 16.20 -33.61
N ARG A 97 67.88 16.55 -34.11
CA ARG A 97 67.56 16.51 -35.55
C ARG A 97 68.34 17.55 -36.34
N VAL A 98 68.47 18.77 -35.82
CA VAL A 98 69.27 19.84 -36.46
C VAL A 98 70.76 19.48 -36.48
N LEU A 99 71.24 18.80 -35.44
CA LEU A 99 72.63 18.34 -35.33
C LEU A 99 72.95 17.12 -36.23
N SER A 100 71.94 16.30 -36.53
CA SER A 100 72.07 15.16 -37.43
C SER A 100 72.17 15.60 -38.89
N GLN A 101 73.29 15.28 -39.55
CA GLN A 101 73.47 15.48 -40.99
C GLN A 101 72.98 14.29 -41.83
N ASP A 102 72.50 13.23 -41.17
CA ASP A 102 72.00 12.00 -41.79
C ASP A 102 70.47 12.01 -41.94
N ASP A 103 69.99 11.70 -43.14
CA ASP A 103 68.56 11.71 -43.49
C ASP A 103 67.78 10.60 -42.77
N GLU A 104 68.41 9.44 -42.55
CA GLU A 104 67.76 8.32 -41.89
C GLU A 104 67.57 8.56 -40.39
N THR A 105 68.59 9.10 -39.72
CA THR A 105 68.52 9.49 -38.31
C THR A 105 67.49 10.59 -38.08
N SER A 106 67.40 11.58 -38.98
CA SER A 106 66.40 12.65 -38.93
C SER A 106 64.96 12.12 -39.06
N LYS A 107 64.73 11.13 -39.93
CA LYS A 107 63.43 10.44 -40.07
C LYS A 107 63.05 9.65 -38.83
N ARG A 108 64.02 9.02 -38.15
CA ARG A 108 63.77 8.32 -36.88
C ARG A 108 63.38 9.31 -35.78
N LEU A 109 64.08 10.43 -35.66
CA LEU A 109 63.77 11.49 -34.69
C LEU A 109 62.39 12.12 -34.91
N MET A 110 61.99 12.39 -36.16
CA MET A 110 60.62 12.86 -36.46
C MET A 110 59.55 11.86 -36.01
N LYS A 111 59.77 10.55 -36.19
CA LYS A 111 58.83 9.52 -35.69
C LYS A 111 58.77 9.48 -34.16
N PHE A 112 59.86 9.80 -33.47
CA PHE A 112 59.86 9.94 -32.00
C PHE A 112 59.06 11.17 -31.57
N GLU A 113 59.26 12.32 -32.20
CA GLU A 113 58.49 13.54 -31.93
C GLU A 113 56.98 13.32 -32.11
N GLU A 114 56.55 12.76 -33.25
CA GLU A 114 55.14 12.44 -33.52
C GLU A 114 54.54 11.50 -32.47
N ARG A 115 55.32 10.51 -32.04
CA ARG A 115 54.91 9.55 -31.01
C ARG A 115 54.75 10.23 -29.65
N LEU A 116 55.64 11.15 -29.28
CA LEU A 116 55.55 11.89 -28.02
C LEU A 116 54.37 12.85 -27.99
N LEU A 117 54.08 13.52 -29.11
CA LEU A 117 52.88 14.36 -29.24
C LEU A 117 51.59 13.52 -29.10
N LYS A 118 51.56 12.32 -29.70
CA LYS A 118 50.43 11.39 -29.53
C LYS A 118 50.29 10.95 -28.07
N LEU A 119 51.40 10.60 -27.42
CA LEU A 119 51.47 10.24 -26.00
C LEU A 119 50.94 11.35 -25.09
N GLU A 120 51.41 12.59 -25.27
CA GLU A 120 50.99 13.75 -24.48
C GLU A 120 49.47 13.98 -24.59
N LYS A 121 48.93 13.87 -25.80
CA LYS A 121 47.49 14.01 -26.04
C LYS A 121 46.67 12.96 -25.29
N ILE A 122 47.05 11.68 -25.41
CA ILE A 122 46.34 10.57 -24.75
C ILE A 122 46.43 10.69 -23.22
N ALA A 123 47.61 11.02 -22.69
CA ALA A 123 47.80 11.17 -21.25
C ALA A 123 46.95 12.31 -20.67
N LYS A 124 46.90 13.47 -21.35
CA LYS A 124 46.05 14.60 -20.95
C LYS A 124 44.56 14.25 -20.95
N GLU A 125 44.12 13.53 -21.97
CA GLU A 125 42.72 13.10 -22.09
C GLU A 125 42.34 12.10 -20.98
N PHE A 126 43.24 11.16 -20.65
CA PHE A 126 43.04 10.23 -19.54
C PHE A 126 42.92 10.96 -18.19
N VAL A 127 43.86 11.86 -17.88
CA VAL A 127 43.85 12.63 -16.62
C VAL A 127 42.59 13.49 -16.51
N PHE A 128 42.18 14.12 -17.61
CA PHE A 128 40.95 14.93 -17.64
C PHE A 128 39.70 14.10 -17.33
N LEU A 129 39.55 12.93 -17.96
CA LEU A 129 38.43 12.02 -17.70
C LEU A 129 38.43 11.52 -16.25
N TYR A 130 39.60 11.17 -15.71
CA TYR A 130 39.74 10.72 -14.34
C TYR A 130 39.34 11.81 -13.34
N GLN A 131 39.86 13.03 -13.49
CA GLN A 131 39.54 14.17 -12.63
C GLN A 131 38.05 14.53 -12.70
N LYS A 132 37.44 14.46 -13.89
CA LYS A 132 35.98 14.64 -14.01
C LYS A 132 35.19 13.60 -13.24
N GLY A 133 35.63 12.33 -13.28
CA GLY A 133 35.04 11.28 -12.46
C GLY A 133 35.14 11.59 -10.97
N GLU A 134 36.31 12.02 -10.48
CA GLU A 134 36.49 12.39 -9.07
C GLU A 134 35.64 13.59 -8.64
N MET A 135 35.53 14.60 -9.50
CA MET A 135 34.69 15.77 -9.23
C MET A 135 33.20 15.40 -9.19
N ALA A 136 32.75 14.51 -10.07
CA ALA A 136 31.39 13.98 -10.05
C ALA A 136 31.12 13.15 -8.78
N GLU A 137 32.11 12.37 -8.32
CA GLU A 137 32.04 11.59 -7.09
C GLU A 137 31.92 12.51 -5.86
N TYR A 138 32.68 13.61 -5.84
CA TYR A 138 32.64 14.61 -4.77
C TYR A 138 31.25 15.25 -4.61
N VAL A 139 30.55 15.49 -5.72
CA VAL A 139 29.16 16.02 -5.70
C VAL A 139 28.10 14.90 -5.62
N GLN A 140 28.51 13.65 -5.34
CA GLN A 140 27.63 12.48 -5.22
C GLN A 140 26.83 12.15 -6.50
N ASN A 141 27.31 12.57 -7.67
CA ASN A 141 26.74 12.19 -8.96
C ASN A 141 27.40 10.91 -9.48
N TYR A 142 26.98 9.77 -8.92
CA TYR A 142 27.61 8.48 -9.22
C TYR A 142 27.35 7.99 -10.66
N GLU A 143 26.30 8.46 -11.33
CA GLU A 143 26.04 8.13 -12.75
C GLU A 143 27.10 8.77 -13.66
N GLU A 144 27.34 10.08 -13.52
CA GLU A 144 28.40 10.79 -14.26
C GLU A 144 29.80 10.30 -13.86
N THR A 145 29.99 9.93 -12.59
CA THR A 145 31.23 9.30 -12.10
C THR A 145 31.53 8.01 -12.87
N LEU A 146 30.53 7.14 -12.99
CA LEU A 146 30.65 5.87 -13.71
C LEU A 146 30.94 6.11 -15.19
N GLU A 147 30.24 7.03 -15.84
CA GLU A 147 30.45 7.35 -17.25
C GLU A 147 31.90 7.80 -17.51
N HIS A 148 32.42 8.73 -16.71
CA HIS A 148 33.76 9.29 -16.90
C HIS A 148 34.88 8.28 -16.57
N LEU A 149 34.75 7.52 -15.48
CA LEU A 149 35.75 6.51 -15.12
C LEU A 149 35.74 5.32 -16.10
N GLN A 150 34.59 4.92 -16.64
CA GLN A 150 34.51 3.89 -17.68
C GLN A 150 35.16 4.35 -18.99
N LYS A 151 34.96 5.61 -19.40
CA LYS A 151 35.65 6.19 -20.56
C LYS A 151 37.17 6.24 -20.35
N ALA A 152 37.63 6.60 -19.15
CA ALA A 152 39.06 6.55 -18.80
C ALA A 152 39.61 5.10 -18.89
N LYS A 153 38.84 4.11 -18.42
CA LYS A 153 39.20 2.68 -18.52
C LYS A 153 39.30 2.21 -19.97
N GLN A 154 38.33 2.58 -20.82
CA GLN A 154 38.34 2.25 -22.24
C GLN A 154 39.53 2.87 -22.96
N LEU A 155 39.85 4.13 -22.67
CA LEU A 155 41.02 4.81 -23.22
C LEU A 155 42.32 4.12 -22.79
N TYR A 156 42.42 3.72 -21.52
CA TYR A 156 43.55 2.94 -21.03
C TYR A 156 43.71 1.60 -21.76
N ILE A 157 42.62 0.85 -21.94
CA ILE A 157 42.65 -0.44 -22.66
C ILE A 157 43.11 -0.23 -24.12
N ALA A 158 42.61 0.81 -24.79
CA ALA A 158 42.95 1.10 -26.18
C ALA A 158 44.42 1.48 -26.37
N GLU A 159 45.03 2.16 -25.40
CA GLU A 159 46.39 2.71 -25.48
C GLU A 159 47.32 2.12 -24.39
N GLU A 160 47.05 0.90 -23.94
CA GLU A 160 47.71 0.26 -22.79
C GLU A 160 49.24 0.22 -22.94
N LYS A 161 49.74 -0.18 -24.11
CA LYS A 161 51.18 -0.24 -24.41
C LYS A 161 51.88 1.12 -24.36
N THR A 162 51.10 2.17 -24.58
CA THR A 162 51.52 3.57 -24.64
C THR A 162 51.54 4.15 -23.21
N LEU A 163 50.48 3.90 -22.44
CA LEU A 163 50.28 4.43 -21.08
C LEU A 163 51.03 3.66 -19.99
N ARG A 164 51.26 2.34 -20.13
CA ARG A 164 52.06 1.55 -19.17
C ARG A 164 53.52 2.01 -19.03
N ARG A 165 54.01 2.84 -19.95
CA ARG A 165 55.36 3.41 -19.90
C ARG A 165 55.45 4.63 -18.98
N LEU A 166 54.32 5.06 -18.40
CA LEU A 166 54.18 6.28 -17.65
C LEU A 166 53.98 5.96 -16.17
N ASP A 167 55.08 5.90 -15.41
CA ASP A 167 55.07 5.49 -14.00
C ASP A 167 54.09 6.32 -13.15
N HIS A 168 53.97 7.62 -13.41
CA HIS A 168 53.06 8.52 -12.70
C HIS A 168 51.56 8.25 -12.90
N LEU A 169 51.15 7.61 -14.00
CA LEU A 169 49.73 7.24 -14.21
C LEU A 169 49.41 5.88 -13.61
N GLN A 170 50.43 5.10 -13.23
CA GLN A 170 50.25 3.73 -12.80
C GLN A 170 49.40 3.64 -11.52
N GLU A 171 49.54 4.59 -10.60
CA GLU A 171 48.71 4.68 -9.39
C GLU A 171 47.22 4.93 -9.74
N MET A 172 46.94 5.90 -10.63
CA MET A 172 45.58 6.19 -11.08
C MET A 172 44.95 4.97 -11.79
N ILE A 173 45.74 4.28 -12.61
CA ILE A 173 45.34 3.06 -13.32
C ILE A 173 45.02 1.93 -12.34
N ASN A 174 45.88 1.73 -11.34
CA ASN A 174 45.71 0.68 -10.33
C ASN A 174 44.43 0.92 -9.51
N ASN A 175 44.13 2.17 -9.16
CA ASN A 175 42.96 2.55 -8.37
C ASN A 175 41.67 2.64 -9.20
N LEU A 176 41.75 2.71 -10.54
CA LEU A 176 40.61 2.94 -11.43
C LEU A 176 39.52 1.86 -11.28
N SER A 177 39.91 0.59 -11.21
CA SER A 177 38.94 -0.51 -11.12
C SER A 177 38.22 -0.53 -9.77
N GLU A 178 38.93 -0.27 -8.67
CA GLU A 178 38.34 -0.18 -7.33
C GLU A 178 37.36 1.00 -7.25
N LYS A 179 37.72 2.18 -7.79
CA LYS A 179 36.83 3.34 -7.83
C LYS A 179 35.55 3.08 -8.63
N ILE A 180 35.65 2.39 -9.77
CA ILE A 180 34.47 2.03 -10.57
C ILE A 180 33.53 1.13 -9.77
N GLU A 181 34.04 0.11 -9.08
CA GLU A 181 33.19 -0.79 -8.29
C GLU A 181 32.54 -0.06 -7.10
N LYS A 182 33.29 0.78 -6.36
CA LYS A 182 32.70 1.61 -5.29
C LYS A 182 31.62 2.56 -5.82
N ALA A 183 31.85 3.19 -6.98
CA ALA A 183 30.85 4.07 -7.60
C ALA A 183 29.59 3.30 -8.03
N LYS A 184 29.72 2.05 -8.51
CA LYS A 184 28.57 1.18 -8.82
C LYS A 184 27.77 0.84 -7.57
N GLU A 185 28.43 0.39 -6.51
CA GLU A 185 27.78 0.06 -5.24
C GLU A 185 27.02 1.26 -4.67
N ASN A 186 27.64 2.45 -4.69
CA ASN A 186 27.01 3.68 -4.23
C ASN A 186 25.83 4.11 -5.11
N HIS A 187 25.96 4.01 -6.43
CA HIS A 187 24.86 4.29 -7.36
C HIS A 187 23.70 3.32 -7.14
N GLU A 188 23.98 2.03 -6.99
CA GLU A 188 22.98 1.00 -6.73
C GLU A 188 22.27 1.20 -5.38
N LEU A 189 23.00 1.60 -4.34
CA LEU A 189 22.42 1.98 -3.04
C LEU A 189 21.47 3.18 -3.16
N LEU A 190 21.85 4.21 -3.92
CA LEU A 190 21.01 5.39 -4.18
C LEU A 190 19.76 5.04 -4.99
N VAL A 191 19.91 4.25 -6.05
CA VAL A 191 18.79 3.84 -6.90
C VAL A 191 17.83 2.93 -6.14
N ASN A 192 18.34 1.98 -5.35
CA ASN A 192 17.50 1.00 -4.66
C ASN A 192 16.82 1.54 -3.40
N LYS A 193 17.34 2.62 -2.78
CA LYS A 193 16.74 3.19 -1.55
C LYS A 193 16.02 4.50 -1.79
N THR A 194 16.63 5.44 -2.49
CA THR A 194 16.21 6.85 -2.48
C THR A 194 15.07 7.12 -3.45
N LEU A 195 15.10 6.48 -4.62
CA LEU A 195 14.02 6.56 -5.62
C LEU A 195 12.71 5.92 -5.12
N PRO A 196 12.71 4.65 -4.65
CA PRO A 196 11.51 4.03 -4.09
C PRO A 196 10.96 4.77 -2.87
N PHE A 197 11.84 5.30 -2.01
CA PHE A 197 11.43 6.12 -0.87
C PHE A 197 10.61 7.34 -1.31
N HIS A 198 11.09 8.10 -2.29
CA HIS A 198 10.44 9.35 -2.67
C HIS A 198 9.08 9.11 -3.33
N ASP A 199 8.97 8.05 -4.14
CA ASP A 199 7.72 7.62 -4.74
C ASP A 199 6.69 7.16 -3.69
N LEU A 200 7.12 6.33 -2.72
CA LEU A 200 6.26 5.88 -1.63
C LEU A 200 5.81 7.03 -0.73
N TYR A 201 6.70 7.98 -0.42
CA TYR A 201 6.35 9.17 0.35
C TYR A 201 5.31 10.03 -0.38
N LYS A 202 5.48 10.23 -1.69
CA LYS A 202 4.53 10.99 -2.51
C LYS A 202 3.18 10.28 -2.62
N GLN A 203 3.17 8.95 -2.73
CA GLN A 203 1.96 8.13 -2.69
C GLN A 203 1.25 8.27 -1.35
N ALA A 204 1.99 8.21 -0.23
CA ALA A 204 1.44 8.39 1.11
C ALA A 204 0.79 9.76 1.29
N GLU A 205 1.46 10.84 0.86
CA GLU A 205 0.91 12.20 0.91
C GLU A 205 -0.36 12.36 0.06
N ARG A 206 -0.43 11.71 -1.12
CA ARG A 206 -1.66 11.71 -1.95
C ARG A 206 -2.79 10.99 -1.22
N ALA A 207 -2.57 9.77 -0.75
CA ALA A 207 -3.58 9.00 -0.03
C ALA A 207 -4.08 9.72 1.23
N PHE A 208 -3.18 10.39 1.96
CA PHE A 208 -3.51 11.18 3.14
C PHE A 208 -4.43 12.37 2.79
N ARG A 209 -4.17 13.08 1.68
CA ARG A 209 -5.04 14.18 1.21
C ARG A 209 -6.40 13.70 0.75
N GLU A 210 -6.45 12.53 0.13
CA GLU A 210 -7.68 11.87 -0.32
C GLU A 210 -8.46 11.20 0.83
N ARG A 211 -7.98 11.30 2.08
CA ARG A 211 -8.56 10.68 3.28
C ARG A 211 -8.62 9.14 3.22
N LYS A 212 -7.75 8.52 2.43
CA LYS A 212 -7.58 7.06 2.39
C LYS A 212 -6.57 6.64 3.45
N TRP A 213 -6.98 6.66 4.72
CA TRP A 213 -6.05 6.56 5.86
C TRP A 213 -5.26 5.25 5.90
N LYS A 214 -5.90 4.12 5.56
CA LYS A 214 -5.22 2.81 5.46
C LYS A 214 -4.10 2.81 4.42
N GLU A 215 -4.40 3.28 3.21
CA GLU A 215 -3.41 3.37 2.12
C GLU A 215 -2.27 4.33 2.48
N ALA A 216 -2.58 5.46 3.12
CA ALA A 216 -1.58 6.41 3.59
C ALA A 216 -0.65 5.79 4.64
N TYR A 217 -1.21 5.10 5.64
CA TYR A 217 -0.46 4.42 6.68
C TYR A 217 0.47 3.34 6.11
N GLU A 218 -0.04 2.47 5.23
CA GLU A 218 0.77 1.42 4.60
C GLU A 218 1.92 2.00 3.76
N ALA A 219 1.68 3.10 3.03
CA ALA A 219 2.71 3.77 2.24
C ALA A 219 3.76 4.48 3.11
N TYR A 220 3.36 5.19 4.17
CA TYR A 220 4.31 5.79 5.14
C TYR A 220 5.14 4.71 5.85
N LYS A 221 4.54 3.58 6.21
CA LYS A 221 5.25 2.47 6.86
C LYS A 221 6.35 1.90 5.95
N LYS A 222 6.03 1.65 4.67
CA LYS A 222 7.03 1.18 3.68
C LYS A 222 8.12 2.21 3.42
N ALA A 223 7.76 3.50 3.32
CA ALA A 223 8.76 4.56 3.20
C ALA A 223 9.69 4.61 4.42
N TYR A 224 9.14 4.45 5.62
CA TYR A 224 9.89 4.41 6.86
C TYR A 224 10.85 3.21 6.92
N GLU A 225 10.40 2.03 6.46
CA GLU A 225 11.24 0.82 6.36
C GLU A 225 12.43 0.97 5.39
N LEU A 226 12.28 1.78 4.33
CA LEU A 226 13.37 2.06 3.38
C LEU A 226 14.40 3.06 3.90
N ASP A 227 13.99 3.94 4.81
CA ASP A 227 14.80 5.05 5.35
C ASP A 227 15.15 4.87 6.83
N ILE A 228 15.18 3.63 7.34
CA ILE A 228 15.46 3.31 8.76
C ILE A 228 16.76 3.96 9.29
N ASN A 229 17.72 4.24 8.42
CA ASN A 229 19.02 4.79 8.79
C ASN A 229 19.04 6.33 8.92
N VAL A 230 18.04 7.03 8.40
CA VAL A 230 17.91 8.48 8.56
C VAL A 230 16.84 8.70 9.62
N ASN A 231 17.23 9.29 10.76
CA ASN A 231 16.32 9.69 11.85
C ASN A 231 15.29 10.73 11.35
N ASN A 232 14.31 10.29 10.56
CA ASN A 232 13.35 11.14 9.88
C ASN A 232 12.14 11.37 10.79
N VAL A 233 12.36 12.23 11.80
CA VAL A 233 11.36 12.62 12.82
C VAL A 233 10.03 13.08 12.19
N LEU A 234 10.09 13.69 11.00
CA LEU A 234 8.90 14.11 10.27
C LEU A 234 8.08 12.92 9.79
N LEU A 235 8.75 11.89 9.24
CA LEU A 235 8.10 10.67 8.75
C LEU A 235 7.48 9.86 9.89
N GLU A 236 8.16 9.74 11.03
CA GLU A 236 7.60 9.10 12.24
C GLU A 236 6.30 9.78 12.70
N ARG A 237 6.28 11.12 12.74
CA ARG A 237 5.07 11.87 13.10
C ARG A 237 3.94 11.60 12.11
N LYS A 238 4.23 11.65 10.81
CA LYS A 238 3.25 11.38 9.75
C LYS A 238 2.69 9.96 9.83
N LEU A 239 3.54 8.98 10.11
CA LEU A 239 3.14 7.59 10.32
C LEU A 239 2.17 7.49 11.50
N LYS A 240 2.54 8.06 12.65
CA LYS A 240 1.70 8.06 13.86
C LYS A 240 0.35 8.75 13.64
N ASP A 241 0.35 9.92 13.01
CA ASP A 241 -0.87 10.66 12.68
C ASP A 241 -1.79 9.85 11.76
N SER A 242 -1.22 9.16 10.76
CA SER A 242 -1.98 8.30 9.85
C SER A 242 -2.55 7.06 10.54
N GLU A 243 -1.80 6.47 11.48
CA GLU A 243 -2.22 5.32 12.27
C GLU A 243 -3.40 5.67 13.19
N GLU A 244 -3.33 6.80 13.89
CA GLU A 244 -4.41 7.28 14.77
C GLU A 244 -5.69 7.52 13.98
N LYS A 245 -5.60 8.15 12.80
CA LYS A 245 -6.76 8.36 11.92
C LYS A 245 -7.34 7.06 11.37
N TYR A 246 -6.49 6.13 10.94
CA TYR A 246 -6.93 4.82 10.48
C TYR A 246 -7.70 4.07 11.59
N LYS A 247 -7.18 4.06 12.82
CA LYS A 247 -7.85 3.44 13.98
C LYS A 247 -9.20 4.07 14.30
N GLN A 248 -9.32 5.40 14.18
CA GLN A 248 -10.59 6.10 14.37
C GLN A 248 -11.61 5.74 13.30
N GLU A 249 -11.20 5.69 12.03
CA GLU A 249 -12.08 5.29 10.93
C GLU A 249 -12.53 3.82 11.07
N GLU A 250 -11.61 2.91 11.41
CA GLU A 250 -11.93 1.50 11.66
C GLU A 250 -12.92 1.34 12.82
N LYS A 251 -12.73 2.10 13.91
CA LYS A 251 -13.70 2.15 15.01
C LYS A 251 -15.05 2.64 14.53
N GLN A 252 -15.11 3.74 13.79
CA GLN A 252 -16.37 4.30 13.28
C GLN A 252 -17.10 3.31 12.36
N ILE A 253 -16.39 2.68 11.42
CA ILE A 253 -16.94 1.64 10.53
C ILE A 253 -17.50 0.48 11.37
N PHE A 254 -16.77 0.06 12.41
CA PHE A 254 -17.25 -0.97 13.32
C PHE A 254 -18.52 -0.52 14.04
N GLU A 255 -18.56 0.66 14.65
CA GLU A 255 -19.74 1.19 15.34
C GLU A 255 -20.96 1.26 14.41
N ASP A 256 -20.78 1.75 13.18
CA ASP A 256 -21.85 1.86 12.21
C ASP A 256 -22.32 0.49 11.73
N SER A 257 -21.42 -0.48 11.59
CA SER A 257 -21.78 -1.87 11.30
C SER A 257 -22.63 -2.52 12.42
N GLN A 258 -22.37 -2.18 13.69
CA GLN A 258 -23.17 -2.68 14.81
C GLN A 258 -24.53 -1.99 14.88
N LYS A 259 -24.59 -0.68 14.61
CA LYS A 259 -25.85 0.06 14.51
C LYS A 259 -26.75 -0.47 13.39
N ILE A 260 -26.18 -0.82 12.23
CA ILE A 260 -26.91 -1.45 11.11
C ILE A 260 -27.54 -2.78 11.54
N LYS A 261 -26.90 -3.53 12.45
CA LYS A 261 -27.46 -4.76 13.04
C LYS A 261 -28.53 -4.50 14.11
N GLY A 262 -28.89 -3.24 14.36
CA GLY A 262 -29.85 -2.85 15.40
C GLY A 262 -29.29 -2.95 16.82
N LEU A 263 -27.97 -3.05 16.98
CA LEU A 263 -27.30 -3.08 18.27
C LEU A 263 -27.01 -1.66 18.76
N ILE A 264 -27.02 -1.50 20.07
CA ILE A 264 -26.69 -0.26 20.77
C ILE A 264 -25.55 -0.52 21.76
N LEU A 265 -24.68 0.46 21.93
CA LEU A 265 -23.61 0.39 22.92
C LEU A 265 -24.19 0.71 24.31
N TYR A 266 -24.20 -0.28 25.20
CA TYR A 266 -24.66 -0.15 26.58
C TYR A 266 -23.60 -0.77 27.50
N GLU A 267 -23.11 0.00 28.48
CA GLU A 267 -22.06 -0.42 29.42
C GLU A 267 -20.81 -1.04 28.74
N GLY A 268 -20.39 -0.47 27.60
CA GLY A 268 -19.22 -0.93 26.86
C GLY A 268 -19.44 -2.21 26.03
N LYS A 269 -20.67 -2.72 25.93
CA LYS A 269 -21.02 -3.89 25.11
C LYS A 269 -22.07 -3.51 24.07
N TRP A 270 -21.98 -4.11 22.88
CA TRP A 270 -22.99 -3.99 21.84
C TRP A 270 -24.09 -5.01 22.10
N VAL A 271 -25.30 -4.52 22.40
CA VAL A 271 -26.46 -5.34 22.78
C VAL A 271 -27.69 -4.94 22.00
N THR A 272 -28.66 -5.85 21.89
CA THR A 272 -29.97 -5.53 21.32
C THR A 272 -30.77 -4.64 22.28
N VAL A 273 -31.77 -3.93 21.75
CA VAL A 273 -32.70 -3.12 22.57
C VAL A 273 -33.41 -3.98 23.63
N GLU A 274 -33.70 -5.24 23.32
CA GLU A 274 -34.33 -6.16 24.28
C GLU A 274 -33.37 -6.59 25.39
N GLU A 275 -32.11 -6.88 25.06
CA GLU A 275 -31.08 -7.20 26.05
C GLU A 275 -30.80 -6.01 26.97
N LYS A 276 -30.76 -4.79 26.41
CA LYS A 276 -30.67 -3.56 27.22
C LYS A 276 -31.78 -3.53 28.27
N LYS A 277 -33.04 -3.72 27.87
CA LYS A 277 -34.17 -3.73 28.80
C LYS A 277 -34.05 -4.81 29.87
N ARG A 278 -33.54 -6.00 29.52
CA ARG A 278 -33.27 -7.06 30.51
C ARG A 278 -32.18 -6.66 31.51
N MET A 279 -31.10 -6.03 31.04
CA MET A 279 -30.04 -5.52 31.91
C MET A 279 -30.52 -4.38 32.82
N GLU A 280 -31.47 -3.56 32.35
CA GLU A 280 -32.17 -2.55 33.16
C GLU A 280 -33.18 -3.16 34.16
N GLY A 281 -33.33 -4.49 34.21
CA GLY A 281 -34.19 -5.19 35.17
C GLY A 281 -35.65 -5.37 34.73
N PHE A 282 -35.95 -5.16 33.44
CA PHE A 282 -37.27 -5.43 32.87
C PHE A 282 -37.38 -6.85 32.32
N LEU A 283 -38.56 -7.44 32.46
CA LEU A 283 -38.90 -8.76 31.94
C LEU A 283 -40.10 -8.64 30.98
N LYS A 284 -40.21 -9.57 30.03
CA LYS A 284 -41.40 -9.66 29.17
C LYS A 284 -42.48 -10.49 29.87
N TYR A 285 -43.70 -9.94 29.95
CA TYR A 285 -44.91 -10.64 30.36
C TYR A 285 -46.03 -10.29 29.37
N GLN A 286 -46.63 -11.29 28.71
CA GLN A 286 -47.63 -11.09 27.64
C GLN A 286 -47.18 -10.06 26.58
N ASP A 287 -45.95 -10.21 26.09
CA ASP A 287 -45.28 -9.30 25.12
C ASP A 287 -45.08 -7.84 25.58
N LYS A 288 -45.39 -7.53 26.84
CA LYS A 288 -45.18 -6.22 27.45
C LYS A 288 -43.97 -6.24 28.37
N TRP A 289 -43.21 -5.14 28.39
CA TRP A 289 -42.09 -4.98 29.31
C TRP A 289 -42.60 -4.52 30.68
N VAL A 290 -42.35 -5.31 31.71
CA VAL A 290 -42.74 -5.05 33.09
C VAL A 290 -41.49 -4.99 33.97
N ASN A 291 -41.47 -4.14 34.98
CA ASN A 291 -40.40 -4.18 35.96
C ASN A 291 -40.46 -5.49 36.77
N PHE A 292 -39.35 -5.86 37.41
CA PHE A 292 -39.24 -7.12 38.14
C PHE A 292 -40.29 -7.29 39.26
N ALA A 293 -40.64 -6.19 39.96
CA ALA A 293 -41.63 -6.20 41.03
C ALA A 293 -43.04 -6.54 40.50
N LEU A 294 -43.46 -5.88 39.41
CA LEU A 294 -44.73 -6.17 38.75
C LEU A 294 -44.75 -7.57 38.16
N TYR A 295 -43.65 -8.01 37.53
CA TYR A 295 -43.52 -9.37 36.98
C TYR A 295 -43.82 -10.44 38.04
N LYS A 296 -43.24 -10.32 39.24
CA LYS A 296 -43.50 -11.27 40.33
C LYS A 296 -44.96 -11.33 40.75
N LYS A 297 -45.62 -10.17 40.86
CA LYS A 297 -47.06 -10.13 41.20
C LYS A 297 -47.91 -10.72 40.08
N LEU A 298 -47.61 -10.40 38.83
CA LEU A 298 -48.32 -10.93 37.66
C LEU A 298 -48.13 -12.44 37.51
N ASP A 299 -46.92 -12.97 37.69
CA ASP A 299 -46.64 -14.42 37.64
C ASP A 299 -47.38 -15.19 38.75
N PHE A 300 -47.43 -14.63 39.96
CA PHE A 300 -48.21 -15.20 41.06
C PHE A 300 -49.72 -15.19 40.74
N GLU A 301 -50.23 -14.05 40.28
CA GLU A 301 -51.64 -13.90 39.95
C GLU A 301 -52.06 -14.75 38.74
N HIS A 302 -51.16 -14.97 37.79
CA HIS A 302 -51.36 -15.88 36.66
C HIS A 302 -51.70 -17.28 37.15
N LYS A 303 -50.90 -17.82 38.08
CA LYS A 303 -51.08 -19.16 38.64
C LYS A 303 -52.41 -19.28 39.38
N ASN A 304 -52.72 -18.28 40.22
CA ASN A 304 -54.01 -18.22 40.93
C ASN A 304 -55.19 -18.15 39.95
N THR A 305 -55.04 -17.37 38.87
CA THR A 305 -56.07 -17.21 37.84
C THR A 305 -56.31 -18.51 37.09
N GLU A 306 -55.26 -19.28 36.76
CA GLU A 306 -55.42 -20.59 36.13
C GLU A 306 -56.20 -21.57 37.02
N GLU A 307 -55.91 -21.62 38.32
CA GLU A 307 -56.63 -22.47 39.29
C GLU A 307 -58.09 -22.04 39.43
N ARG A 308 -58.33 -20.72 39.45
CA ARG A 308 -59.67 -20.14 39.45
C ARG A 308 -60.46 -20.52 38.20
N ILE A 309 -59.84 -20.44 37.02
CA ILE A 309 -60.45 -20.88 35.75
C ILE A 309 -60.82 -22.37 35.81
N ARG A 310 -59.93 -23.25 36.28
CA ARG A 310 -60.22 -24.68 36.41
C ARG A 310 -61.44 -24.92 37.32
N SER A 311 -61.50 -24.21 38.43
CA SER A 311 -62.59 -24.31 39.41
C SER A 311 -63.93 -23.80 38.83
N LEU A 312 -63.92 -22.64 38.17
CA LEU A 312 -65.11 -22.07 37.52
C LEU A 312 -65.61 -22.94 36.37
N LYS A 313 -64.72 -23.50 35.56
CA LYS A 313 -65.09 -24.47 34.51
C LYS A 313 -65.76 -25.69 35.12
N LYS A 314 -65.22 -26.25 36.20
CA LYS A 314 -65.84 -27.38 36.92
C LYS A 314 -67.24 -27.02 37.41
N ILE A 315 -67.42 -25.85 38.04
CA ILE A 315 -68.74 -25.36 38.47
C ILE A 315 -69.69 -25.24 37.27
N LEU A 316 -69.27 -24.65 36.16
CA LEU A 316 -70.11 -24.50 34.97
C LEU A 316 -70.49 -25.86 34.35
N TYR A 317 -69.57 -26.83 34.31
CA TYR A 317 -69.88 -28.21 33.86
C TYR A 317 -70.79 -28.96 34.84
N GLU A 318 -70.60 -28.78 36.14
CA GLU A 318 -71.52 -29.28 37.15
C GLU A 318 -72.88 -28.61 36.97
N LYS A 319 -73.01 -27.30 36.78
CA LYS A 319 -74.30 -26.64 36.50
C LYS A 319 -74.93 -27.14 35.21
N ARG A 320 -74.13 -27.38 34.17
CA ARG A 320 -74.57 -28.01 32.93
C ARG A 320 -75.20 -29.40 33.16
N THR A 321 -74.74 -30.16 34.16
CA THR A 321 -75.12 -31.57 34.39
C THR A 321 -76.05 -31.81 35.59
N SER A 322 -75.95 -31.01 36.65
CA SER A 322 -76.59 -31.18 37.96
C SER A 322 -77.96 -30.51 38.06
N PHE A 323 -78.26 -29.53 37.20
CA PHE A 323 -79.62 -29.04 37.05
C PHE A 323 -80.39 -30.01 36.16
N SER A 324 -81.03 -30.98 36.80
CA SER A 324 -82.10 -31.82 36.25
C SER A 324 -83.02 -30.96 35.41
N LYS A 325 -82.87 -30.99 34.09
CA LYS A 325 -83.65 -30.28 33.06
C LYS A 325 -84.60 -29.22 33.67
N VAL A 326 -84.07 -28.09 34.13
CA VAL A 326 -84.92 -27.02 34.66
C VAL A 326 -85.56 -26.33 33.47
N TYR A 327 -86.87 -26.31 33.44
CA TYR A 327 -87.67 -25.65 32.41
C TYR A 327 -88.21 -24.33 32.96
N LEU A 328 -88.11 -23.31 32.13
CA LEU A 328 -88.92 -22.10 32.22
C LEU A 328 -90.20 -22.34 31.43
N MET A 329 -91.32 -22.36 32.14
CA MET A 329 -92.65 -22.59 31.60
C MET A 329 -93.46 -21.30 31.73
N GLU A 330 -93.90 -20.76 30.60
CA GLU A 330 -94.80 -19.61 30.50
C GLU A 330 -96.23 -20.13 30.32
N THR A 331 -97.17 -19.62 31.11
CA THR A 331 -98.59 -19.97 31.01
C THR A 331 -99.40 -18.89 30.31
N ASN A 332 -100.58 -19.24 29.80
CA ASN A 332 -101.48 -18.34 29.07
C ASN A 332 -101.99 -17.15 29.91
N ASP A 333 -101.90 -17.22 31.24
CA ASP A 333 -102.16 -16.11 32.16
C ASP A 333 -100.94 -15.18 32.36
N GLY A 334 -99.86 -15.37 31.60
CA GLY A 334 -98.65 -14.54 31.63
C GLY A 334 -97.73 -14.79 32.83
N LYS A 335 -97.90 -15.91 33.56
CA LYS A 335 -97.01 -16.28 34.66
C LYS A 335 -95.88 -17.19 34.18
N ASP A 336 -94.70 -16.95 34.73
CA ASP A 336 -93.53 -17.80 34.53
C ASP A 336 -93.30 -18.71 35.73
N TYR A 337 -93.09 -19.99 35.44
CA TYR A 337 -92.75 -21.01 36.42
C TYR A 337 -91.41 -21.63 36.03
N ARG A 338 -90.49 -21.68 36.99
CA ARG A 338 -89.17 -22.29 36.83
C ARG A 338 -89.13 -23.61 37.61
N GLY A 339 -88.79 -24.73 36.99
CA GLY A 339 -88.78 -26.01 37.71
C GLY A 339 -88.47 -27.24 36.85
N GLU A 340 -88.43 -28.40 37.48
CA GLU A 340 -88.04 -29.65 36.82
C GLU A 340 -89.27 -30.42 36.36
N ILE A 341 -89.31 -30.90 35.12
CA ILE A 341 -90.41 -31.76 34.67
C ILE A 341 -90.25 -33.12 35.34
N LEU A 342 -91.23 -33.48 36.18
CA LEU A 342 -91.31 -34.79 36.82
C LEU A 342 -91.96 -35.81 35.89
N LYS A 343 -93.03 -35.40 35.20
CA LYS A 343 -93.80 -36.26 34.30
C LYS A 343 -94.49 -35.44 33.21
N GLU A 344 -94.46 -35.94 31.97
CA GLU A 344 -95.14 -35.33 30.83
C GLU A 344 -96.13 -36.32 30.22
N THR A 345 -97.36 -35.87 30.00
CA THR A 345 -98.43 -36.62 29.32
C THR A 345 -99.09 -35.71 28.28
N PRO A 346 -99.89 -36.24 27.33
CA PRO A 346 -100.58 -35.42 26.34
C PRO A 346 -101.46 -34.31 26.95
N ASP A 347 -102.06 -34.58 28.11
CA ASP A 347 -103.04 -33.69 28.74
C ASP A 347 -102.44 -32.74 29.78
N PHE A 348 -101.32 -33.12 30.41
CA PHE A 348 -100.73 -32.34 31.50
C PHE A 348 -99.21 -32.49 31.63
N LEU A 349 -98.62 -31.50 32.29
CA LEU A 349 -97.22 -31.45 32.69
C LEU A 349 -97.12 -31.36 34.23
N GLU A 350 -96.50 -32.33 34.88
CA GLU A 350 -96.16 -32.28 36.30
C GLU A 350 -94.74 -31.73 36.46
N MET A 351 -94.63 -30.60 37.13
CA MET A 351 -93.38 -29.86 37.30
C MET A 351 -93.11 -29.57 38.77
N LYS A 352 -91.87 -29.77 39.21
CA LYS A 352 -91.36 -29.36 40.51
C LYS A 352 -90.91 -27.91 40.45
N VAL A 353 -91.82 -27.00 40.75
CA VAL A 353 -91.66 -25.55 40.58
C VAL A 353 -90.92 -24.92 41.75
N LEU A 354 -89.94 -24.07 41.45
CA LEU A 354 -89.23 -23.24 42.41
C LEU A 354 -90.12 -22.05 42.83
N TYR A 355 -90.51 -21.99 44.10
CA TYR A 355 -91.25 -20.89 44.72
C TYR A 355 -90.39 -20.21 45.79
N LYS A 356 -90.76 -19.00 46.24
CA LYS A 356 -89.96 -18.17 47.17
C LYS A 356 -89.47 -18.86 48.46
N LYS A 357 -90.06 -19.99 48.86
CA LYS A 357 -89.73 -20.73 50.09
C LYS A 357 -89.37 -22.21 49.85
N GLY A 358 -89.11 -22.62 48.61
CA GLY A 358 -88.75 -24.00 48.28
C GLY A 358 -89.45 -24.53 47.03
N PHE A 359 -89.38 -25.84 46.83
CA PHE A 359 -89.96 -26.51 45.67
C PHE A 359 -91.40 -26.96 45.96
N VAL A 360 -92.30 -26.73 45.01
CA VAL A 360 -93.68 -27.18 45.05
C VAL A 360 -93.99 -27.96 43.78
N GLU A 361 -94.46 -29.19 43.92
CA GLU A 361 -94.95 -29.97 42.78
C GLU A 361 -96.29 -29.40 42.32
N ARG A 362 -96.37 -29.04 41.04
CA ARG A 362 -97.58 -28.52 40.41
C ARG A 362 -97.86 -29.24 39.12
N LYS A 363 -99.15 -29.47 38.90
CA LYS A 363 -99.69 -30.05 37.68
C LYS A 363 -100.29 -28.93 36.84
N PHE A 364 -99.77 -28.78 35.62
CA PHE A 364 -100.22 -27.79 34.65
C PHE A 364 -100.94 -28.49 33.51
N SER A 365 -102.10 -27.98 33.12
CA SER A 365 -102.82 -28.50 31.96
C SER A 365 -102.08 -28.10 30.69
N ARG A 366 -101.92 -29.01 29.72
CA ARG A 366 -101.08 -28.75 28.53
C ARG A 366 -101.58 -27.56 27.72
N ASN A 367 -102.90 -27.34 27.69
CA ASN A 367 -103.54 -26.21 27.03
C ASN A 367 -103.27 -24.84 27.71
N THR A 368 -102.79 -24.82 28.94
CA THR A 368 -102.42 -23.58 29.66
C THR A 368 -100.98 -23.16 29.43
N ILE A 369 -100.14 -24.02 28.85
CA ILE A 369 -98.72 -23.77 28.66
C ILE A 369 -98.52 -23.12 27.28
N THR A 370 -98.09 -21.87 27.25
CA THR A 370 -97.79 -21.15 25.99
C THR A 370 -96.38 -21.42 25.53
N ARG A 371 -95.44 -21.59 26.47
CA ARG A 371 -94.04 -21.81 26.17
C ARG A 371 -93.41 -22.71 27.21
N LEU A 372 -92.62 -23.67 26.75
CA LEU A 372 -91.82 -24.52 27.61
C LEU A 372 -90.40 -24.53 27.05
N ARG A 373 -89.45 -23.99 27.82
CA ARG A 373 -88.06 -23.85 27.41
C ARG A 373 -87.15 -24.44 28.45
N LEU A 374 -86.20 -25.26 28.03
CA LEU A 374 -85.10 -25.64 28.89
C LEU A 374 -84.32 -24.36 29.24
N GLU A 375 -83.91 -24.20 30.49
CA GLU A 375 -83.14 -23.04 30.97
C GLU A 375 -81.62 -23.29 30.92
N ASN A 376 -81.19 -24.52 30.67
CA ASN A 376 -79.80 -24.91 30.39
C ASN A 376 -79.19 -24.46 29.03
N PRO A 377 -79.91 -23.92 28.01
CA PRO A 377 -79.25 -23.56 26.76
C PRO A 377 -78.32 -22.37 26.94
N THR A 378 -78.45 -21.55 28.00
CA THR A 378 -77.55 -20.42 28.26
C THR A 378 -76.15 -20.89 28.65
N VAL A 379 -76.00 -21.86 29.56
CA VAL A 379 -74.69 -22.41 29.93
C VAL A 379 -74.08 -23.19 28.76
N ASP A 380 -74.88 -24.00 28.06
CA ASP A 380 -74.43 -24.71 26.86
C ASP A 380 -74.01 -23.75 25.74
N GLU A 381 -74.75 -22.67 25.52
CA GLU A 381 -74.41 -21.64 24.53
C GLU A 381 -73.13 -20.89 24.93
N PHE A 382 -72.97 -20.55 26.20
CA PHE A 382 -71.75 -19.95 26.73
C PHE A 382 -70.53 -20.83 26.44
N LEU A 383 -70.57 -22.11 26.82
CA LEU A 383 -69.46 -23.05 26.61
C LEU A 383 -69.15 -23.21 25.12
N LYS A 384 -70.16 -23.28 24.25
CA LYS A 384 -69.97 -23.31 22.79
C LYS A 384 -69.32 -22.04 22.24
N LYS A 385 -69.63 -20.87 22.81
CA LYS A 385 -68.98 -19.60 22.42
C LYS A 385 -67.55 -19.53 22.96
N GLU A 386 -67.32 -19.99 24.18
CA GLU A 386 -66.00 -20.07 24.83
C GLU A 386 -65.05 -20.98 24.05
N GLU A 387 -65.50 -22.17 23.64
CA GLU A 387 -64.72 -23.10 22.82
C GLU A 387 -64.29 -22.49 21.47
N LYS A 388 -65.06 -21.53 20.95
CA LYS A 388 -64.78 -20.81 19.69
C LYS A 388 -63.91 -19.57 19.90
N ALA A 389 -63.82 -19.04 21.12
CA ALA A 389 -63.01 -17.87 21.41
C ALA A 389 -61.51 -18.21 21.26
N ARG A 390 -60.78 -17.35 20.56
CA ARG A 390 -59.34 -17.53 20.29
C ARG A 390 -58.53 -16.28 20.56
N LYS A 391 -59.12 -15.10 20.42
CA LYS A 391 -58.46 -13.80 20.58
C LYS A 391 -59.15 -12.98 21.66
N LEU A 392 -58.45 -11.95 22.15
CA LEU A 392 -58.96 -11.03 23.18
C LEU A 392 -60.35 -10.48 22.84
N SER A 393 -60.58 -10.06 21.59
CA SER A 393 -61.88 -9.55 21.12
C SER A 393 -63.02 -10.53 21.32
N ASP A 394 -62.77 -11.84 21.15
CA ASP A 394 -63.79 -12.88 21.27
C ASP A 394 -64.21 -13.01 22.74
N TYR A 395 -63.23 -12.98 23.66
CA TYR A 395 -63.50 -13.03 25.09
C TYR A 395 -64.19 -11.76 25.60
N VAL A 396 -63.89 -10.59 25.04
CA VAL A 396 -64.62 -9.35 25.36
C VAL A 396 -66.10 -9.44 24.96
N LEU A 397 -66.38 -9.97 23.76
CA LEU A 397 -67.76 -10.22 23.32
C LEU A 397 -68.46 -11.28 24.18
N LEU A 398 -67.72 -12.32 24.58
CA LEU A 398 -68.21 -13.37 25.46
C LEU A 398 -68.56 -12.83 26.85
N LEU A 399 -67.74 -11.92 27.39
CA LEU A 399 -67.99 -11.27 28.67
C LEU A 399 -69.28 -10.47 28.63
N LYS A 400 -69.45 -9.63 27.61
CA LYS A 400 -70.67 -8.83 27.42
C LYS A 400 -71.91 -9.72 27.32
N TRP A 401 -71.81 -10.82 26.55
CA TRP A 401 -72.88 -11.80 26.45
C TRP A 401 -73.20 -12.44 27.81
N ALA A 402 -72.19 -12.78 28.63
CA ALA A 402 -72.38 -13.35 29.96
C ALA A 402 -73.03 -12.35 30.93
N GLU A 403 -72.67 -11.06 30.85
CA GLU A 403 -73.28 -9.97 31.61
C GLU A 403 -74.76 -9.74 31.25
N GLU A 404 -75.08 -9.72 29.95
CA GLU A 404 -76.46 -9.61 29.44
C GLU A 404 -77.34 -10.78 29.93
N ASN A 405 -76.76 -11.97 30.03
CA ASN A 405 -77.44 -13.18 30.51
C ASN A 405 -77.32 -13.40 32.03
N LYS A 406 -76.69 -12.48 32.77
CA LYS A 406 -76.50 -12.52 34.23
C LYS A 406 -75.92 -13.84 34.76
N LEU A 407 -74.95 -14.41 34.02
CA LEU A 407 -74.31 -15.67 34.39
C LEU A 407 -73.00 -15.39 35.15
N GLU A 408 -73.09 -15.24 36.47
CA GLU A 408 -71.99 -14.74 37.32
C GLU A 408 -70.68 -15.53 37.17
N GLU A 409 -70.72 -16.87 37.20
CA GLU A 409 -69.50 -17.68 37.05
C GLU A 409 -68.89 -17.56 35.66
N ALA A 410 -69.70 -17.32 34.62
CA ALA A 410 -69.23 -17.08 33.27
C ALA A 410 -68.58 -15.70 33.13
N ILE A 411 -69.17 -14.67 33.75
CA ILE A 411 -68.58 -13.32 33.81
C ILE A 411 -67.19 -13.41 34.45
N GLU A 412 -67.08 -14.07 35.59
CA GLU A 412 -65.83 -14.24 36.32
C GLU A 412 -64.81 -15.05 35.52
N LEU A 413 -65.23 -16.18 34.94
CA LEU A 413 -64.38 -17.02 34.09
C LEU A 413 -63.80 -16.22 32.93
N THR A 414 -64.64 -15.46 32.22
CA THR A 414 -64.19 -14.67 31.07
C THR A 414 -63.27 -13.52 31.49
N ARG A 415 -63.47 -12.89 32.64
CA ARG A 415 -62.52 -11.89 33.19
C ARG A 415 -61.15 -12.51 33.47
N CYS A 416 -61.12 -13.69 34.08
CA CYS A 416 -59.88 -14.43 34.30
C CYS A 416 -59.17 -14.78 32.96
N GLN A 417 -59.92 -15.22 31.96
CA GLN A 417 -59.37 -15.52 30.64
C GLN A 417 -58.81 -14.29 29.94
N ILE A 418 -59.51 -13.16 30.03
CA ILE A 418 -59.03 -11.87 29.51
C ILE A 418 -57.73 -11.48 30.20
N PHE A 419 -57.62 -11.61 31.53
CA PHE A 419 -56.39 -11.31 32.25
C PHE A 419 -55.20 -12.16 31.77
N LEU A 420 -55.40 -13.46 31.51
CA LEU A 420 -54.34 -14.34 31.00
C LEU A 420 -53.87 -14.00 29.58
N ILE A 421 -54.68 -13.26 28.81
CA ILE A 421 -54.31 -12.77 27.48
C ILE A 421 -53.70 -11.37 27.58
N ASP A 422 -54.34 -10.48 28.34
CA ASP A 422 -53.92 -9.10 28.52
C ASP A 422 -54.26 -8.59 29.93
N PHE A 423 -53.25 -8.55 30.80
CA PHE A 423 -53.38 -8.08 32.17
C PHE A 423 -53.77 -6.60 32.27
N THR A 424 -53.60 -5.83 31.18
CA THR A 424 -53.87 -4.39 31.15
C THR A 424 -55.32 -4.06 30.78
N TYR A 425 -56.10 -5.05 30.36
CA TYR A 425 -57.48 -4.82 29.90
C TYR A 425 -58.41 -4.37 31.04
N PHE A 426 -58.21 -4.91 32.25
CA PHE A 426 -58.92 -4.48 33.45
C PHE A 426 -57.94 -3.96 34.49
N SER A 427 -58.30 -2.87 35.16
CA SER A 427 -57.62 -2.46 36.39
C SER A 427 -57.87 -3.52 37.46
N GLN A 428 -56.83 -4.28 37.82
CA GLN A 428 -56.91 -5.23 38.93
C GLN A 428 -56.76 -4.44 40.24
N PRO A 429 -57.79 -4.38 41.10
CA PRO A 429 -57.73 -3.55 42.31
C PRO A 429 -56.57 -3.90 43.24
N HIS A 430 -56.10 -5.16 43.20
CA HIS A 430 -55.03 -5.69 44.04
C HIS A 430 -53.62 -5.61 43.42
N ILE A 431 -53.51 -5.22 42.15
CA ILE A 431 -52.23 -5.03 41.47
C ILE A 431 -52.28 -3.67 40.77
N PRO A 432 -52.08 -2.57 41.52
CA PRO A 432 -52.04 -1.25 40.91
C PRO A 432 -50.76 -1.14 40.05
N PHE A 433 -50.90 -0.66 38.83
CA PHE A 433 -49.81 -0.50 37.89
C PHE A 433 -50.00 0.75 37.03
N TYR A 434 -48.89 1.30 36.55
CA TYR A 434 -48.89 2.44 35.63
C TYR A 434 -47.92 2.20 34.46
N GLN A 435 -48.12 2.95 33.37
CA GLN A 435 -47.26 2.88 32.19
C GLN A 435 -46.38 4.13 32.09
N ARG A 436 -45.08 3.93 31.86
CA ARG A 436 -44.12 5.00 31.55
C ARG A 436 -43.19 4.54 30.43
N GLU A 437 -43.07 5.33 29.36
CA GLU A 437 -42.17 5.06 28.23
C GLU A 437 -42.39 3.66 27.58
N GLY A 438 -43.64 3.20 27.54
CA GLY A 438 -43.99 1.88 27.00
C GLY A 438 -43.64 0.70 27.90
N MET A 439 -43.19 0.95 29.13
CA MET A 439 -42.91 -0.04 30.17
C MET A 439 -43.95 0.06 31.28
N TRP A 440 -44.24 -1.06 31.93
CA TRP A 440 -45.24 -1.16 32.98
C TRP A 440 -44.56 -1.35 34.34
N PHE A 441 -45.04 -0.59 35.32
CA PHE A 441 -44.48 -0.51 36.65
C PHE A 441 -45.55 -0.85 37.67
N LEU A 442 -45.14 -1.50 38.74
CA LEU A 442 -45.97 -1.61 39.93
C LEU A 442 -46.11 -0.22 40.55
N ASP A 443 -47.35 0.21 40.81
CA ASP A 443 -47.64 1.39 41.62
C ASP A 443 -47.57 0.95 43.09
N GLU A 444 -46.70 1.56 43.89
CA GLU A 444 -46.43 1.13 45.27
C GLU A 444 -47.38 1.75 46.29
#